data_AF-A0A9E5GRJ5-F1
#
_entry.id   AF-A0A9E5GRJ5-F1
#
_cell.length_a   1.000
_cell.length_b   1.000
_cell.length_c   1.000
_cell.angle_alpha   90.00
_cell.angle_beta   90.00
_cell.angle_gamma   90.00
#
_symmetry.space_group_name_H-M   'P 1'
#
loop_
_entity.id
_entity.type
_entity.pdbx_description
1 polymer ?
#
loop_
_entity_poly.entity_id
_entity_poly.type
_entity_poly.pdbx_seq_one_letter_code
_entity_poly.pdbx_strand_id
1 'polypeptide(L)'
;MYYKHPLKGELLVSLAGPATNLALAIAGILIMLIYAKITGVTASEMINMPNMVITFRALFAQINIALAIFNILPIYPLDGYRLIKIIRPQWGFRMEKNGMIITIVFLFLLIGP
;
A
#
# COMPACT_ATOMS: atom_id res chain seq x y z
N MET A 1 -13.13 -15.00 -16.04
CA MET A 1 -12.05 -15.70 -15.31
C MET A 1 -12.69 -16.69 -14.33
N TYR A 2 -12.70 -17.98 -14.68
CA TYR A 2 -13.32 -19.04 -13.86
C TYR A 2 -12.24 -19.67 -12.97
N TYR A 3 -12.04 -19.16 -11.77
CA TYR A 3 -11.11 -19.77 -10.81
C TYR A 3 -11.76 -21.01 -10.18
N LYS A 4 -11.01 -22.12 -10.05
CA LYS A 4 -11.43 -23.35 -9.34
C LYS A 4 -11.76 -23.10 -7.85
N HIS A 5 -11.28 -21.99 -7.27
CA HIS A 5 -11.66 -21.47 -5.95
C HIS A 5 -11.71 -19.92 -5.99
N PRO A 6 -12.87 -19.31 -6.31
CA PRO A 6 -12.96 -17.87 -6.54
C PRO A 6 -12.50 -17.03 -5.33
N LEU A 7 -12.83 -17.48 -4.12
CA LEU A 7 -12.45 -16.80 -2.87
C LEU A 7 -10.94 -16.80 -2.61
N LYS A 8 -10.23 -17.89 -2.92
CA LYS A 8 -8.78 -17.97 -2.74
C LYS A 8 -8.04 -17.11 -3.77
N GLY A 9 -8.52 -17.10 -5.02
CA GLY A 9 -7.97 -16.23 -6.06
C GLY A 9 -8.16 -14.75 -5.73
N GLU A 10 -9.36 -14.37 -5.28
CA GLU A 10 -9.69 -12.99 -4.91
C GLU A 10 -8.84 -12.50 -3.72
N LEU A 11 -8.62 -13.36 -2.71
CA LEU A 11 -7.75 -13.04 -1.58
C LEU A 11 -6.29 -12.84 -2.00
N LEU A 12 -5.73 -13.77 -2.78
CA LEU A 12 -4.33 -13.68 -3.23
C LEU A 12 -4.09 -12.42 -4.06
N VAL A 13 -5.02 -12.08 -4.95
CA VAL A 13 -4.93 -10.85 -5.76
C VAL A 13 -5.04 -9.61 -4.88
N SER A 14 -5.93 -9.61 -3.87
CA SER A 14 -6.07 -8.47 -2.94
C SER A 14 -4.82 -8.25 -2.08
N LEU A 15 -4.12 -9.32 -1.71
CA LEU A 15 -2.90 -9.23 -0.90
C LEU A 15 -1.66 -8.90 -1.75
N ALA A 16 -1.69 -9.17 -3.05
CA ALA A 16 -0.57 -8.89 -3.94
C ALA A 16 -0.19 -7.40 -3.95
N GLY A 17 -1.17 -6.49 -3.99
CA GLY A 17 -0.93 -5.04 -3.95
C GLY A 17 -0.16 -4.60 -2.68
N PRO A 18 -0.73 -4.78 -1.47
CA PRO A 18 -0.04 -4.50 -0.21
C PRO A 18 1.32 -5.20 -0.08
N ALA A 19 1.42 -6.46 -0.50
CA ALA A 19 2.65 -7.23 -0.42
C ALA A 19 3.75 -6.66 -1.33
N THR A 20 3.44 -6.27 -2.55
CA THR A 20 4.39 -5.64 -3.47
C THR A 20 4.84 -4.28 -2.94
N ASN A 21 3.93 -3.45 -2.45
CA ASN A 21 4.27 -2.16 -1.85
C ASN A 21 5.19 -2.33 -0.63
N LEU A 22 4.89 -3.29 0.25
CA LEU A 22 5.75 -3.59 1.39
C LEU A 22 7.13 -4.12 0.95
N ALA A 23 7.17 -5.00 -0.06
CA ALA A 23 8.42 -5.51 -0.61
C ALA A 23 9.28 -4.39 -1.21
N LEU A 24 8.68 -3.43 -1.92
CA LEU A 24 9.37 -2.26 -2.46
C LEU A 24 9.90 -1.35 -1.35
N ALA A 25 9.12 -1.11 -0.29
CA ALA A 25 9.58 -0.37 0.87
C ALA A 25 10.79 -1.02 1.54
N ILE A 26 10.73 -2.34 1.77
CA ILE A 26 11.83 -3.12 2.35
C ILE A 26 13.06 -3.06 1.44
N ALA A 27 12.89 -3.21 0.12
CA ALA A 27 13.98 -3.10 -0.83
C ALA A 27 14.67 -1.73 -0.76
N GLY A 28 13.88 -0.64 -0.70
CA GLY A 28 14.40 0.72 -0.53
C GLY A 28 15.22 0.90 0.76
N ILE A 29 14.73 0.36 1.88
CA ILE A 29 15.42 0.40 3.18
C ILE A 29 16.72 -0.42 3.13
N LEU A 30 16.69 -1.63 2.56
CA LEU A 30 17.89 -2.49 2.44
C LEU A 30 18.97 -1.82 1.60
N ILE A 31 18.61 -1.19 0.49
CA ILE A 31 19.54 -0.42 -0.34
C ILE A 31 20.19 0.71 0.48
N MET A 32 19.42 1.39 1.34
CA MET A 32 19.95 2.43 2.23
C MET A 32 20.96 1.87 3.24
N LEU A 33 20.63 0.75 3.90
CA LEU A 33 21.52 0.13 4.87
C LEU A 33 22.83 -0.35 4.25
N ILE A 34 22.76 -0.92 3.04
CA ILE A 34 23.95 -1.35 2.29
C ILE A 34 24.81 -0.13 1.91
N TYR A 35 24.19 0.95 1.42
CA TYR A 35 24.91 2.17 1.05
C TYR A 35 25.60 2.82 2.26
N ALA A 36 24.90 2.94 3.39
CA ALA A 36 25.46 3.45 4.64
C ALA A 36 26.69 2.63 5.07
N LYS A 37 26.59 1.30 4.98
CA LYS A 37 27.69 0.38 5.33
C LYS A 37 28.92 0.54 4.41
N ILE A 38 28.72 0.76 3.11
CA ILE A 38 29.81 0.92 2.13
C ILE A 38 30.50 2.28 2.28
N THR A 39 29.73 3.34 2.52
CA THR A 39 30.24 4.71 2.56
C THR A 39 30.69 5.16 3.94
N GLY A 40 30.34 4.42 5.00
CA GLY A 40 30.61 4.78 6.39
C GLY A 40 29.74 5.93 6.91
N VAL A 41 28.80 6.43 6.09
CA VAL A 41 27.89 7.51 6.45
C VAL A 41 26.78 6.95 7.34
N THR A 42 26.53 7.61 8.46
CA THR A 42 25.45 7.22 9.38
C THR A 42 24.07 7.54 8.81
N ALA A 43 23.03 6.83 9.27
CA ALA A 43 21.66 7.08 8.83
C ALA A 43 21.22 8.54 9.09
N SER A 44 21.68 9.15 10.17
CA SER A 44 21.41 10.56 10.51
C SER A 44 22.09 11.54 9.55
N GLU A 45 23.31 11.25 9.10
CA GLU A 45 24.01 12.09 8.12
C GLU A 45 23.37 11.97 6.74
N MET A 46 22.89 10.78 6.37
CA MET A 46 22.18 10.56 5.12
C MET A 46 20.90 11.41 5.04
N ILE A 47 20.11 11.46 6.13
CA ILE A 47 18.84 12.22 6.15
C ILE A 47 19.07 13.72 5.94
N ASN A 48 20.19 14.25 6.42
CA ASN A 48 20.50 15.69 6.38
C ASN A 48 21.32 16.11 5.15
N MET A 49 21.80 15.16 4.34
CA MET A 49 22.51 15.47 3.10
C MET A 49 21.52 15.98 2.03
N PRO A 50 21.77 17.15 1.41
CA PRO A 50 20.99 17.65 0.28
C PRO A 50 21.36 16.87 -0.99
N ASN A 51 21.08 15.57 -0.98
CA ASN A 51 21.30 14.68 -2.10
C ASN A 51 19.94 14.20 -2.61
N MET A 52 19.60 14.62 -3.83
CA MET A 52 18.36 14.24 -4.53
C MET A 52 18.11 12.73 -4.52
N VAL A 53 19.18 11.94 -4.55
CA VAL A 53 19.12 10.48 -4.53
C VAL A 53 18.68 9.95 -3.16
N ILE A 54 19.11 10.57 -2.05
CA ILE A 54 18.70 10.15 -0.70
C ILE A 54 17.25 10.56 -0.43
N THR A 55 16.88 11.78 -0.79
CA THR A 55 15.49 12.27 -0.67
C THR A 55 14.52 11.40 -1.48
N PHE A 56 14.86 11.06 -2.72
CA PHE A 56 14.05 10.18 -3.55
C PHE A 56 13.85 8.81 -2.90
N ARG A 57 14.90 8.20 -2.33
CA ARG A 57 14.83 6.88 -1.68
C ARG A 57 13.95 6.90 -0.42
N ALA A 58 14.09 7.93 0.42
CA ALA A 58 13.29 8.08 1.62
C ALA A 58 11.80 8.25 1.26
N LEU A 59 11.50 9.13 0.31
CA LEU A 59 10.14 9.30 -0.22
C LEU A 59 9.63 8.01 -0.87
N PHE A 60 10.46 7.28 -1.61
CA PHE A 60 10.08 6.00 -2.21
C PHE A 60 9.64 4.99 -1.17
N ALA A 61 10.42 4.80 -0.10
CA ALA A 61 10.05 3.88 0.98
C ALA A 61 8.78 4.35 1.70
N GLN A 62 8.70 5.64 2.04
CA GLN A 62 7.53 6.23 2.70
C GLN A 62 6.25 6.08 1.88
N ILE A 63 6.29 6.40 0.58
CA ILE A 63 5.16 6.28 -0.34
C ILE A 63 4.72 4.81 -0.44
N ASN A 64 5.66 3.88 -0.60
CA ASN A 64 5.32 2.46 -0.68
C ASN A 64 4.70 1.94 0.62
N ILE A 65 5.19 2.36 1.80
CA ILE A 65 4.54 2.02 3.08
C ILE A 65 3.14 2.63 3.14
N ALA A 66 2.98 3.90 2.78
CA ALA A 66 1.69 4.57 2.77
C ALA A 66 0.70 3.87 1.83
N LEU A 67 1.12 3.50 0.62
CA LEU A 67 0.32 2.74 -0.34
C LEU A 67 -0.03 1.33 0.15
N ALA A 68 0.88 0.65 0.86
CA ALA A 68 0.59 -0.64 1.46
C ALA A 68 -0.52 -0.53 2.52
N ILE A 69 -0.41 0.47 3.41
CA ILE A 69 -1.42 0.75 4.45
C ILE A 69 -2.75 1.12 3.79
N PHE A 70 -2.72 2.01 2.79
CA PHE A 70 -3.90 2.46 2.06
C PHE A 70 -4.62 1.27 1.41
N ASN A 71 -3.90 0.36 0.77
CA ASN A 71 -4.50 -0.82 0.15
C ASN A 71 -5.08 -1.82 1.16
N ILE A 72 -4.67 -1.80 2.44
CA ILE A 72 -5.23 -2.66 3.49
C ILE A 72 -6.53 -2.08 4.09
N LEU A 73 -6.82 -0.79 3.89
CA LEU A 73 -8.02 -0.16 4.44
C LEU A 73 -9.30 -0.88 3.95
N PRO A 74 -10.26 -1.16 4.86
CA PRO A 74 -11.48 -1.92 4.55
C PRO A 74 -12.54 -1.05 3.86
N ILE A 75 -12.18 -0.35 2.78
CA ILE A 75 -13.02 0.62 2.06
C ILE A 75 -12.99 0.30 0.57
N TYR A 76 -14.15 0.24 -0.08
CA TYR A 76 -14.21 0.12 -1.53
C TYR A 76 -13.70 1.42 -2.20
N PRO A 77 -12.83 1.37 -3.23
CA PRO A 77 -12.42 0.21 -4.03
C PRO A 77 -11.08 -0.45 -3.62
N LEU A 78 -10.53 -0.11 -2.45
CA LEU A 78 -9.20 -0.56 -2.00
C LEU A 78 -9.16 -2.06 -1.70
N ASP A 79 -8.00 -2.69 -1.87
CA ASP A 79 -7.89 -4.15 -1.78
C ASP A 79 -8.42 -4.74 -0.45
N GLY A 80 -8.32 -4.01 0.65
CA GLY A 80 -8.83 -4.39 1.97
C GLY A 80 -10.34 -4.61 2.05
N TYR A 81 -11.16 -4.01 1.16
CA TYR A 81 -12.61 -4.30 1.13
C TYR A 81 -12.89 -5.76 0.74
N ARG A 82 -12.01 -6.37 -0.07
CA ARG A 82 -12.16 -7.77 -0.50
C ARG A 82 -12.01 -8.73 0.67
N LEU A 83 -11.17 -8.39 1.65
CA LEU A 83 -11.08 -9.15 2.90
C LEU A 83 -12.40 -9.07 3.68
N ILE A 84 -13.02 -7.90 3.76
CA ILE A 84 -14.36 -7.75 4.36
C ILE A 84 -15.40 -8.58 3.61
N LYS A 85 -15.34 -8.61 2.27
CA LYS A 85 -16.24 -9.42 1.44
C LYS A 85 -16.08 -10.93 1.70
N ILE A 86 -14.87 -11.40 1.98
CA ILE A 86 -14.62 -12.81 2.32
C ILE A 86 -15.16 -13.14 3.72
N ILE A 87 -14.91 -12.28 4.72
CA ILE A 87 -15.34 -12.51 6.11
C ILE A 87 -16.85 -12.31 6.26
N ARG A 88 -17.40 -11.27 5.62
CA ARG A 88 -18.81 -10.86 5.67
C ARG A 88 -19.31 -10.47 4.26
N PRO A 89 -19.70 -11.46 3.43
CA PRO A 89 -20.12 -11.23 2.05
C PRO A 89 -21.22 -10.17 1.90
N GLN A 90 -22.19 -10.15 2.81
CA GLN A 90 -23.29 -9.18 2.79
C GLN A 90 -22.81 -7.72 2.93
N TRP A 91 -21.69 -7.46 3.61
CA TRP A 91 -21.11 -6.11 3.71
C TRP A 91 -20.32 -5.79 2.46
N GLY A 92 -19.52 -6.73 1.96
CA GLY A 92 -18.79 -6.58 0.70
C GLY A 92 -19.71 -6.26 -0.48
N PHE A 93 -20.81 -7.00 -0.64
CA PHE A 93 -21.78 -6.72 -1.72
C PHE A 93 -22.50 -5.38 -1.56
N ARG A 94 -22.78 -4.94 -0.32
CA ARG A 94 -23.33 -3.59 -0.06
C ARG A 94 -22.33 -2.49 -0.41
N MET A 95 -21.05 -2.71 -0.12
CA MET A 95 -19.98 -1.79 -0.50
C MET A 95 -19.82 -1.72 -2.02
N GLU A 96 -19.87 -2.85 -2.73
CA GLU A 96 -19.83 -2.89 -4.20
C GLU A 96 -21.04 -2.19 -4.81
N LYS A 97 -22.25 -2.45 -4.29
CA LYS A 97 -23.49 -1.78 -4.75
C LYS A 97 -23.43 -0.27 -4.58
N ASN A 98 -22.85 0.20 -3.47
CA ASN A 98 -22.73 1.62 -3.16
C ASN A 98 -21.35 2.19 -3.57
N GLY A 99 -20.61 1.48 -4.42
CA GLY A 99 -19.18 1.73 -4.65
C GLY A 99 -18.87 3.15 -5.12
N MET A 100 -19.71 3.70 -6.00
CA MET A 100 -19.57 5.09 -6.48
C MET A 100 -19.68 6.10 -5.33
N ILE A 101 -20.70 5.98 -4.49
CA ILE A 101 -20.92 6.91 -3.36
C ILE A 101 -19.77 6.77 -2.35
N ILE A 102 -19.39 5.54 -2.00
CA ILE A 102 -18.28 5.29 -1.07
C ILE A 102 -16.99 5.89 -1.60
N THR A 103 -16.71 5.74 -2.90
CA THR A 103 -15.51 6.30 -3.54
C THR A 103 -15.53 7.82 -3.51
N ILE A 104 -16.65 8.46 -3.84
CA ILE A 104 -16.78 9.93 -3.81
C ILE A 104 -16.58 10.47 -2.39
N VAL A 105 -17.27 9.89 -1.41
CA VAL A 105 -17.15 10.30 0.01
C VAL A 105 -15.71 10.10 0.49
N PHE A 106 -15.09 8.98 0.12
CA PHE A 106 -13.71 8.69 0.49
C PHE A 106 -12.71 9.68 -0.12
N LEU A 107 -12.84 10.01 -1.41
CA LEU A 107 -12.00 11.02 -2.05
C LEU A 107 -12.22 12.41 -1.46
N PHE A 108 -13.46 12.76 -1.15
CA PHE A 108 -13.78 14.01 -0.48
C PHE A 108 -13.16 14.09 0.92
N LEU A 109 -13.18 13.01 1.71
CA LEU A 109 -12.53 13.00 3.03
C LEU A 109 -11.00 13.04 2.94
N LEU A 110 -10.41 12.52 1.86
CA LEU A 110 -8.96 12.46 1.68
C LEU A 110 -8.36 13.78 1.16
N ILE A 111 -9.07 14.45 0.25
CA ILE A 111 -8.57 15.60 -0.54
C ILE A 111 -9.36 16.88 -0.24
N GLY A 112 -10.53 16.76 0.39
CA GLY A 112 -11.41 17.89 0.69
C GLY A 112 -10.75 18.92 1.61
N PRO A 113 -11.13 20.20 1.46
CA PRO A 113 -10.60 21.30 2.27
C PRO A 113 -10.97 21.19 3.76
#